data_AF-A0A3D5UN26-F1
#
_entry.id   AF-A0A3D5UN26-F1
#
_cell.length_a   1.000
_cell.length_b   1.000
_cell.length_c   1.000
_cell.angle_alpha   90.00
_cell.angle_beta   90.00
_cell.angle_gamma   90.00
#
_symmetry.space_group_name_H-M   'P 1'
#
loop_
_entity.id
_entity.type
_entity.pdbx_description
1 polymer ?
#
loop_
_entity_poly.entity_id
_entity_poly.type
_entity_poly.pdbx_seq_one_letter_code
_entity_poly.pdbx_strand_id
1 'polypeptide(L)'
;MLKDESYLLIGPGRWGTTTPSLGVPVRFAEISNAKVICEVAYPDEDLMPELSFGSHFFQDLVESDIFYAAVFQNYKENLFNPGYLQKKNYEKMDTEAKTNVVSVYRSKGLEIFSDVVEQKVLCR
;
A
#
# COMPACT_ATOMS: atom_id res chain seq x y z
N MET A 1 0.37 -16.76 -2.69
CA MET A 1 0.95 -15.77 -1.77
C MET A 1 2.37 -16.17 -1.44
N LEU A 2 3.28 -15.20 -1.37
CA LEU A 2 4.67 -15.40 -0.97
C LEU A 2 4.68 -15.77 0.53
N LYS A 3 4.71 -17.07 0.85
CA LYS A 3 4.40 -17.57 2.20
C LYS A 3 5.52 -17.33 3.24
N ASP A 4 6.69 -16.86 2.80
CA ASP A 4 7.86 -16.62 3.65
C ASP A 4 8.63 -15.33 3.29
N GLU A 5 8.06 -14.46 2.45
CA GLU A 5 8.67 -13.17 2.12
C GLU A 5 7.86 -12.03 2.73
N SER A 6 8.54 -11.08 3.37
CA SER A 6 7.92 -9.83 3.80
C SER A 6 7.65 -8.95 2.59
N TYR A 7 6.42 -8.48 2.44
CA TYR A 7 6.04 -7.63 1.32
C TYR A 7 5.27 -6.38 1.76
N LEU A 8 5.39 -5.36 0.91
CA LEU A 8 4.69 -4.09 1.00
C LEU A 8 3.58 -4.08 -0.06
N LEU A 9 2.36 -3.75 0.36
CA LEU A 9 1.24 -3.52 -0.54
C LEU A 9 1.00 -2.02 -0.67
N ILE A 10 0.89 -1.54 -1.91
CA ILE A 10 0.52 -0.16 -2.22
C ILE A 10 -0.62 -0.24 -3.24
N GLY A 11 -1.76 0.36 -2.94
CA GLY A 11 -2.91 0.30 -3.82
C GLY A 11 -3.85 1.48 -3.70
N PRO A 12 -4.70 1.71 -4.70
CA PRO A 12 -5.63 2.81 -4.72
C PRO A 12 -6.79 2.61 -3.74
N GLY A 13 -7.20 3.68 -3.07
CA GLY A 13 -8.42 3.73 -2.27
C GLY A 13 -8.45 2.76 -1.08
N ARG A 14 -9.66 2.42 -0.65
CA ARG A 14 -9.91 1.60 0.54
C ARG A 14 -9.76 0.11 0.25
N TRP A 15 -8.90 -0.57 0.99
CA TRP A 15 -8.78 -2.02 0.94
C TRP A 15 -9.92 -2.66 1.76
N GLY A 16 -10.51 -3.73 1.23
CA GLY A 16 -11.67 -4.39 1.83
C GLY A 16 -13.00 -3.69 1.60
N THR A 17 -13.08 -2.77 0.66
CA THR A 17 -14.36 -2.27 0.16
C THR A 17 -15.10 -3.33 -0.65
N THR A 18 -16.43 -3.29 -0.65
CA THR A 18 -17.26 -4.08 -1.58
C THR A 18 -17.49 -3.34 -2.91
N THR A 19 -17.05 -2.07 -3.00
CA THR A 19 -17.22 -1.18 -4.16
C THR A 19 -15.87 -0.93 -4.85
N PRO A 20 -15.58 -1.60 -5.99
CA PRO A 20 -14.27 -1.49 -6.66
C PRO A 20 -13.90 -0.09 -7.14
N SER A 21 -14.86 0.80 -7.38
CA SER A 21 -14.58 2.19 -7.75
C SER A 21 -14.04 3.05 -6.61
N LEU A 22 -14.05 2.54 -5.38
CA LEU A 22 -13.56 3.23 -4.18
C LEU A 22 -12.29 2.58 -3.60
N GLY A 23 -11.81 1.49 -4.20
CA GLY A 23 -10.60 0.79 -3.74
C GLY A 23 -10.57 -0.70 -4.10
N VAL A 24 -9.83 -1.47 -3.29
CA VAL A 24 -9.50 -2.87 -3.59
C VAL A 24 -10.41 -3.83 -2.81
N PRO A 25 -11.25 -4.66 -3.47
CA PRO A 25 -12.08 -5.64 -2.80
C PRO A 25 -11.27 -6.87 -2.39
N VAL A 26 -10.96 -6.98 -1.09
CA VAL A 26 -10.20 -8.10 -0.51
C VAL A 26 -10.63 -8.34 0.94
N ARG A 27 -10.50 -9.57 1.42
CA ARG A 27 -10.64 -9.89 2.85
C ARG A 27 -9.30 -9.71 3.55
N PHE A 28 -9.32 -9.40 4.86
CA PHE A 28 -8.09 -9.26 5.63
C PHE A 28 -7.21 -10.52 5.55
N ALA A 29 -7.80 -11.71 5.65
CA ALA A 29 -7.10 -12.99 5.51
C ALA A 29 -6.36 -13.15 4.16
N GLU A 30 -6.72 -12.37 3.14
CA GLU A 30 -6.04 -12.37 1.84
C GLU A 30 -4.77 -11.49 1.82
N ILE A 31 -4.65 -10.57 2.79
CA ILE A 31 -3.58 -9.56 2.83
C ILE A 31 -2.81 -9.57 4.14
N SER A 32 -3.19 -10.43 5.09
CA SER A 32 -2.67 -10.50 6.46
C SER A 32 -1.18 -10.85 6.57
N ASN A 33 -0.56 -11.35 5.49
CA ASN A 33 0.88 -11.62 5.47
C ASN A 33 1.73 -10.40 5.05
N ALA A 34 1.09 -9.27 4.71
CA ALA A 34 1.80 -8.04 4.38
C ALA A 34 2.49 -7.50 5.64
N LYS A 35 3.68 -6.91 5.50
CA LYS A 35 4.29 -6.13 6.59
C LYS A 35 3.88 -4.68 6.58
N VAL A 36 3.46 -4.20 5.42
CA VAL A 36 3.04 -2.83 5.23
C VAL A 36 1.88 -2.79 4.24
N ILE A 37 0.86 -2.01 4.57
CA ILE A 37 -0.25 -1.69 3.67
C ILE A 37 -0.34 -0.17 3.53
N CYS A 38 -0.21 0.32 2.29
CA CYS A 38 -0.35 1.72 1.94
C CYS A 38 -1.61 1.91 1.07
N GLU A 39 -2.59 2.65 1.60
CA GLU A 39 -3.74 3.12 0.83
C GLU A 39 -3.41 4.47 0.18
N VAL A 40 -3.56 4.57 -1.13
CA VAL A 40 -3.25 5.79 -1.89
C VAL A 40 -4.55 6.45 -2.33
N ALA A 41 -4.80 7.66 -1.83
CA ALA A 41 -5.87 8.50 -2.35
C ALA A 41 -5.47 9.01 -3.74
N TYR A 42 -6.42 8.94 -4.68
CA TYR A 42 -6.30 9.49 -6.02
C TYR A 42 -7.23 10.70 -6.16
N PRO A 43 -6.80 11.75 -6.89
CA PRO A 43 -7.46 13.05 -6.89
C PRO A 43 -8.60 13.17 -7.91
N ASP A 44 -9.38 12.11 -8.14
CA ASP A 44 -10.56 12.22 -9.02
C ASP A 44 -11.63 13.06 -8.31
N GLU A 45 -12.08 14.15 -8.96
CA GLU A 45 -12.96 15.18 -8.37
C GLU A 45 -14.31 14.61 -7.89
N ASP A 46 -14.79 13.53 -8.52
CA ASP A 46 -16.08 12.90 -8.19
C ASP A 46 -15.97 11.67 -7.27
N LEU A 47 -14.76 11.12 -7.09
CA LEU A 47 -14.53 9.81 -6.46
C LEU A 47 -13.27 9.81 -5.59
N MET A 48 -13.02 10.86 -4.82
CA MET A 48 -11.98 10.79 -3.81
C MET A 48 -12.39 9.73 -2.77
N PRO A 49 -11.72 8.57 -2.71
CA PRO A 49 -12.11 7.54 -1.78
C PRO A 49 -11.80 8.05 -0.36
N GLU A 50 -12.78 7.95 0.54
CA GLU A 50 -12.49 8.07 1.96
C GLU A 50 -11.59 6.88 2.34
N LEU A 51 -10.31 7.14 2.49
CA LEU A 51 -9.38 6.15 3.03
C LEU A 51 -9.87 5.73 4.41
N SER A 52 -9.69 4.46 4.75
CA SER A 52 -10.20 3.94 6.02
C SER A 52 -9.37 4.42 7.21
N PHE A 53 -8.18 4.97 6.98
CA PHE A 53 -7.16 5.20 8.00
C PHE A 53 -6.88 3.94 8.84
N GLY A 54 -7.08 2.75 8.24
CA GLY A 54 -6.90 1.46 8.90
C GLY A 54 -8.05 1.06 9.82
N SER A 55 -9.09 1.89 10.00
CA SER A 55 -10.18 1.64 10.95
C SER A 55 -10.94 0.34 10.68
N HIS A 56 -11.09 -0.03 9.40
CA HIS A 56 -11.82 -1.24 9.00
C HIS A 56 -11.11 -2.53 9.42
N PHE A 57 -9.79 -2.48 9.63
CA PHE A 57 -8.96 -3.62 10.02
C PHE A 57 -8.11 -3.31 11.25
N PHE A 58 -8.48 -2.32 12.07
CA PHE A 58 -7.55 -1.76 13.06
C PHE A 58 -7.03 -2.83 14.04
N GLN A 59 -7.94 -3.62 14.59
CA GLN A 59 -7.57 -4.71 15.49
C GLN A 59 -6.68 -5.73 14.79
N ASP A 60 -7.05 -6.16 13.57
CA ASP A 60 -6.30 -7.13 12.80
C ASP A 60 -4.89 -6.65 12.42
N LEU A 61 -4.75 -5.36 12.07
CA LEU A 61 -3.48 -4.71 11.75
C LEU A 61 -2.54 -4.68 12.96
N VAL A 62 -3.08 -4.33 14.14
CA VAL A 62 -2.31 -4.30 15.39
C VAL A 62 -1.91 -5.71 15.81
N GLU A 63 -2.84 -6.68 15.76
CA GLU A 63 -2.57 -8.07 16.12
C GLU A 63 -1.56 -8.75 15.19
N SER A 64 -1.57 -8.37 13.91
CA SER A 64 -0.68 -8.94 12.88
C SER A 64 0.64 -8.19 12.70
N ASP A 65 0.88 -7.13 13.49
CA ASP A 65 2.06 -6.27 13.40
C ASP A 65 2.29 -5.73 11.97
N ILE A 66 1.21 -5.18 11.39
CA ILE A 66 1.20 -4.62 10.03
C ILE A 66 1.23 -3.10 10.13
N PHE A 67 2.27 -2.50 9.54
CA PHE A 67 2.32 -1.05 9.42
C PHE A 67 1.30 -0.56 8.39
N TYR A 68 0.51 0.44 8.75
CA TYR A 68 -0.50 1.01 7.86
C TYR A 68 -0.18 2.48 7.58
N ALA A 69 -0.29 2.89 6.31
CA ALA A 69 -0.13 4.28 5.91
C ALA A 69 -1.23 4.70 4.92
N ALA A 70 -1.77 5.91 5.13
CA ALA A 70 -2.66 6.57 4.19
C ALA A 70 -1.88 7.68 3.45
N VAL A 71 -1.77 7.56 2.13
CA VAL A 71 -0.99 8.46 1.28
C VAL A 71 -1.93 9.36 0.48
N PHE A 72 -1.86 10.65 0.73
CA PHE A 72 -2.65 11.65 -0.01
C PHE A 72 -1.75 12.46 -0.95
N GLN A 73 -1.95 12.32 -2.26
CA GLN A 73 -1.12 12.99 -3.28
C GLN A 73 -1.33 14.52 -3.32
N ASN A 74 -2.48 15.01 -2.87
CA ASN A 74 -2.82 16.44 -2.91
C ASN A 74 -2.31 17.26 -1.72
N TYR A 75 -1.64 16.63 -0.75
CA TYR A 75 -1.06 17.34 0.39
C TYR A 75 0.34 17.84 0.04
N LYS A 76 0.58 19.14 0.21
CA LYS A 76 1.80 19.84 -0.23
C LYS A 76 3.11 19.25 0.32
N GLU A 77 3.06 18.57 1.46
CA GLU A 77 4.25 18.00 2.12
C GLU A 77 4.42 16.50 1.82
N ASN A 78 3.48 15.86 1.12
CA ASN A 78 3.54 14.45 0.79
C ASN A 78 4.30 14.24 -0.52
N LEU A 79 5.46 13.60 -0.44
CA LEU A 79 6.20 13.13 -1.61
C LEU A 79 5.81 11.68 -1.92
N PHE A 80 4.90 11.49 -2.87
CA PHE A 80 4.57 10.17 -3.40
C PHE A 80 5.17 9.99 -4.80
N ASN A 81 6.19 9.14 -4.91
CA ASN A 81 6.87 8.85 -6.18
C ASN A 81 6.85 7.35 -6.49
N PRO A 82 5.72 6.81 -7.01
CA PRO A 82 5.63 5.40 -7.35
C PRO A 82 6.64 4.99 -8.44
N GLY A 83 7.04 5.93 -9.31
CA GLY A 83 8.08 5.73 -10.32
C GLY A 83 9.49 5.54 -9.74
N TYR A 84 9.71 5.83 -8.46
CA TYR A 84 10.99 5.58 -7.79
C TYR A 84 11.36 4.09 -7.76
N LEU A 85 10.38 3.21 -7.51
CA LEU A 85 10.61 1.76 -7.49
C LEU A 85 11.01 1.24 -8.87
N GLN A 86 10.47 1.83 -9.94
CA GLN A 86 10.83 1.49 -11.32
C GLN A 86 12.27 1.91 -11.67
N LYS A 87 12.77 2.99 -11.06
CA LYS A 87 14.11 3.53 -11.31
C LYS A 87 15.23 2.80 -10.57
N LYS A 88 14.91 2.12 -9.47
CA LYS A 88 15.89 1.47 -8.56
C LYS A 88 16.48 0.14 -9.08
N ASN A 89 16.22 -0.24 -10.33
CA ASN A 89 16.61 -1.55 -10.90
C ASN A 89 16.12 -2.75 -10.07
N TYR A 90 14.97 -2.62 -9.38
CA TYR A 90 14.34 -3.77 -8.75
C TYR A 90 13.89 -4.76 -9.83
N GLU A 91 14.03 -6.05 -9.54
CA GLU A 91 13.63 -7.11 -10.46
C GLU A 91 12.10 -7.13 -10.52
N LYS A 92 11.54 -6.72 -11.67
CA LYS A 92 10.10 -6.84 -11.92
C LYS A 92 9.78 -8.32 -12.11
N MET A 93 8.88 -8.84 -11.28
CA MET A 93 8.43 -10.22 -11.39
C MET A 93 7.23 -10.29 -12.33
N ASP A 94 7.23 -11.27 -13.23
CA ASP A 94 6.05 -11.58 -14.05
C ASP A 94 4.99 -12.25 -13.19
N THR A 95 3.76 -11.74 -13.29
CA THR A 95 2.59 -12.33 -12.63
C THR A 95 1.80 -13.16 -13.64
N GLU A 96 1.31 -14.32 -13.23
CA GLU A 96 0.39 -15.14 -14.05
C GLU A 96 -0.87 -14.35 -14.46
N ALA A 97 -1.27 -13.39 -13.61
CA ALA A 97 -2.21 -12.34 -13.97
C ALA A 97 -1.55 -11.44 -15.03
N LYS A 98 -1.80 -11.73 -16.31
CA LYS A 98 -1.45 -10.88 -17.46
C LYS A 98 -2.28 -9.60 -17.48
N THR A 99 -2.18 -8.77 -16.44
CA THR A 99 -2.85 -7.48 -16.40
C THR A 99 -1.82 -6.39 -16.17
N ASN A 100 -1.93 -5.30 -16.93
CA ASN A 100 -1.05 -4.13 -16.81
C ASN A 100 -1.35 -3.30 -15.52
N VAL A 101 -2.12 -3.88 -14.60
CA VAL A 101 -2.74 -3.22 -13.44
C VAL A 101 -1.94 -3.48 -12.18
N VAL A 102 -1.35 -4.68 -12.04
CA VAL A 102 -0.54 -5.06 -10.88
C VAL A 102 0.93 -5.08 -11.28
N SER A 103 1.77 -4.40 -10.52
CA SER A 103 3.22 -4.43 -10.69
C SER A 103 3.87 -5.00 -9.45
N VAL A 104 4.70 -6.03 -9.61
CA VAL A 104 5.40 -6.69 -8.51
C VAL A 104 6.90 -6.52 -8.70
N TYR A 105 7.57 -6.03 -7.66
CA TYR A 105 9.00 -5.78 -7.66
C TYR A 105 9.66 -6.55 -6.51
N ARG A 106 10.71 -7.31 -6.81
CA ARG A 106 11.57 -7.93 -5.82
C ARG A 106 12.69 -6.96 -5.46
N SER A 107 12.72 -6.57 -4.19
CA SER A 107 13.75 -5.67 -3.65
C SER A 107 14.64 -6.40 -2.65
N LYS A 108 15.92 -6.01 -2.58
CA LYS A 108 16.84 -6.41 -1.51
C LYS A 108 17.12 -5.17 -0.67
N GLY A 109 16.62 -5.14 0.57
CA GLY A 109 16.88 -4.07 1.52
C GLY A 109 15.98 -2.84 1.40
N LEU A 110 14.72 -3.01 0.99
CA LEU A 110 13.72 -1.94 1.13
C LEU A 110 13.37 -1.80 2.61
N GLU A 111 13.50 -0.58 3.15
CA GLU A 111 13.24 -0.29 4.55
C GLU A 111 12.16 0.78 4.69
N ILE A 112 11.27 0.61 5.68
CA ILE A 112 10.33 1.65 6.08
C ILE A 112 10.73 2.20 7.44
N PHE A 113 10.85 3.52 7.49
CA PHE A 113 11.06 4.30 8.71
C PHE A 113 9.80 5.08 9.01
N SER A 114 9.32 4.97 10.24
CA SER A 114 8.21 5.77 10.75
C SER A 114 8.65 6.47 12.02
N ASP A 115 8.62 7.79 11.99
CA ASP A 115 8.79 8.64 13.16
C ASP A 115 7.44 9.23 13.54
N VAL A 116 6.87 8.71 14.63
CA VAL A 116 5.56 9.13 15.13
C VAL A 116 5.60 10.54 15.72
N VAL A 117 6.75 10.97 16.25
CA VAL A 117 6.92 12.30 16.86
C VAL A 117 7.01 13.36 15.78
N GLU A 118 7.80 13.11 14.74
CA GLU A 118 7.92 14.02 13.59
C GLU A 118 6.80 13.86 12.56
N GLN A 119 5.92 12.86 12.72
CA GLN A 119 4.87 12.48 11.77
C GLN A 119 5.41 12.22 10.36
N LYS A 120 6.57 11.55 10.27
CA LYS A 120 7.25 11.26 8.99
C LYS A 120 7.31 9.77 8.73
N VAL A 121 7.02 9.40 7.48
CA VAL A 121 7.21 8.05 6.97
C VAL A 121 8.11 8.10 5.74
N LEU A 122 9.17 7.29 5.72
CA LEU A 122 10.12 7.18 4.63
C LEU A 122 10.24 5.73 4.19
N CYS A 123 10.30 5.49 2.88
CA CYS A 123 10.62 4.20 2.27
C CYS A 123 11.93 4.35 1.46
N ARG A 124 12.97 3.55 1.76
CA ARG A 124 14.31 3.68 1.12
C ARG A 124 14.91 2.37 0.65
#